data_AF-A0A7S1Y2Z2-F1
#
_entry.id   AF-A0A7S1Y2Z2-F1
#
_cell.length_a   1.000
_cell.length_b   1.000
_cell.length_c   1.000
_cell.angle_alpha   90.00
_cell.angle_beta   90.00
_cell.angle_gamma   90.00
#
_symmetry.space_group_name_H-M   'P 1'
#
loop_
_entity.id
_entity.type
_entity.pdbx_description
1 polymer ?
#
loop_
_entity_poly.entity_id
_entity_poly.type
_entity_poly.pdbx_seq_one_letter_code
_entity_poly.pdbx_strand_id
1 'polypeptide(L)'
;DQLVGLHMSNWDPRDEDTDDAASSSSCIEKEYKDAQRVAQHLDLGPVHHVSFAKEYWTGVFEPYIEAISEGRMPNPDMKCNSIVKFGAMKEYARERLGAEWIATGHYARLWNRADEEEYRDLRIPEHLLAE
;
A
#
# COMPACT_ATOMS: atom_id res chain seq x y z
N ASP A 1 -12.36 20.61 -2.14
CA ASP A 1 -11.19 19.72 -2.33
C ASP A 1 -11.50 18.67 -3.38
N GLN A 2 -10.57 18.43 -4.29
CA GLN A 2 -10.73 17.47 -5.39
C GLN A 2 -10.21 16.10 -4.93
N LEU A 3 -11.06 15.08 -4.96
CA LEU A 3 -10.69 13.69 -4.70
C LEU A 3 -10.23 13.04 -6.00
N VAL A 4 -9.15 12.27 -5.93
CA VAL A 4 -8.58 11.55 -7.08
C VAL A 4 -8.31 10.11 -6.67
N GLY A 5 -8.76 9.16 -7.48
CA GLY A 5 -8.48 7.73 -7.28
C GLY A 5 -7.09 7.35 -7.79
N LEU A 6 -6.37 6.53 -7.02
CA LEU A 6 -5.08 5.94 -7.41
C LEU A 6 -5.10 4.43 -7.12
N HIS A 7 -4.88 3.63 -8.16
CA HIS A 7 -4.69 2.19 -8.11
C HIS A 7 -3.22 1.87 -8.34
N MET A 8 -2.68 0.95 -7.55
CA MET A 8 -1.29 0.51 -7.64
C MET A 8 -1.18 -0.96 -8.05
N SER A 9 -0.26 -1.26 -8.97
CA SER A 9 0.18 -2.63 -9.27
C SER A 9 1.59 -2.85 -8.75
N ASN A 10 1.73 -3.65 -7.70
CA ASN A 10 3.00 -3.84 -6.98
C ASN A 10 3.68 -5.16 -7.32
N TRP A 11 3.08 -5.96 -8.20
CA TRP A 11 3.60 -7.24 -8.65
C TRP A 11 3.36 -7.34 -10.15
N ASP A 12 4.35 -7.84 -10.89
CA ASP A 12 4.20 -8.11 -12.32
C ASP A 12 4.05 -9.61 -12.54
N PRO A 13 2.85 -10.07 -12.93
CA PRO A 13 2.62 -11.48 -13.23
C PRO A 13 3.55 -12.05 -14.31
N ARG A 14 4.14 -11.21 -15.16
CA ARG A 14 5.11 -11.66 -16.18
C ARG A 14 6.45 -12.08 -15.59
N ASP A 15 6.72 -11.69 -14.34
CA ASP A 15 7.87 -12.17 -13.59
C ASP A 15 7.63 -13.58 -13.00
N GLU A 16 6.42 -14.12 -13.15
CA GLU A 16 6.07 -15.50 -12.80
C GLU A 16 6.30 -16.42 -14.01
N ASP A 17 7.31 -17.29 -13.92
CA ASP A 17 7.59 -18.32 -14.93
C ASP A 17 6.69 -19.55 -14.70
N THR A 18 5.39 -19.31 -14.55
CA THR A 18 4.38 -20.33 -14.22
C THR A 18 3.13 -20.18 -15.08
N ASP A 19 2.37 -21.27 -15.22
CA ASP A 19 1.06 -21.25 -15.90
C ASP A 19 0.04 -20.31 -15.20
N ASP A 20 0.33 -19.90 -13.96
CA ASP A 20 -0.51 -19.02 -13.14
C ASP A 20 -0.33 -17.53 -13.45
N ALA A 21 0.69 -17.12 -14.22
CA ALA A 21 0.91 -15.73 -14.63
C ALA A 21 -0.31 -15.10 -15.31
N ALA A 22 -1.07 -15.90 -16.07
CA ALA A 22 -2.33 -15.47 -16.70
C ALA A 22 -3.43 -15.20 -15.66
N SER A 23 -3.47 -15.99 -14.58
CA SER A 23 -4.42 -15.82 -13.46
C SER A 23 -4.11 -14.55 -12.68
N SER A 24 -2.85 -14.35 -12.29
CA SER A 24 -2.37 -13.16 -11.59
C SER A 24 -2.60 -11.86 -12.39
N SER A 25 -2.39 -11.91 -13.72
CA SER A 25 -2.73 -10.80 -14.63
C SER A 25 -4.22 -10.47 -14.63
N SER A 26 -5.07 -11.49 -14.62
CA SER A 26 -6.52 -11.30 -14.60
C SER A 26 -7.01 -10.66 -13.29
N CYS A 27 -6.35 -10.96 -12.17
CA CYS A 27 -6.68 -10.39 -10.87
C CYS A 27 -6.43 -8.88 -10.84
N ILE A 28 -5.23 -8.43 -11.24
CA ILE A 28 -4.87 -6.99 -11.26
C ILE A 28 -5.82 -6.21 -12.19
N GLU A 29 -6.12 -6.77 -13.36
CA GLU A 29 -7.05 -6.13 -14.30
C GLU A 29 -8.47 -6.00 -13.72
N LYS A 30 -8.93 -7.05 -13.01
CA LYS A 30 -10.22 -7.04 -12.35
C LYS A 30 -10.26 -6.02 -11.20
N GLU A 31 -9.23 -5.96 -10.37
CA GLU A 31 -9.11 -5.00 -9.26
C GLU A 31 -9.13 -3.55 -9.76
N TYR A 32 -8.41 -3.27 -10.85
CA TYR A 32 -8.41 -1.94 -11.45
C TYR A 32 -9.80 -1.57 -12.02
N LYS A 33 -10.48 -2.52 -12.69
CA LYS A 33 -11.86 -2.32 -13.15
C LYS A 33 -12.83 -2.08 -12.00
N ASP A 34 -12.68 -2.80 -10.89
CA ASP A 34 -13.49 -2.61 -9.68
C ASP A 34 -13.26 -1.22 -9.08
N ALA A 35 -12.00 -0.75 -9.00
CA ALA A 35 -11.68 0.60 -8.56
C ALA A 35 -12.31 1.67 -9.48
N GLN A 36 -12.26 1.47 -10.80
CA GLN A 36 -12.89 2.37 -11.77
C GLN A 36 -14.42 2.43 -11.60
N ARG A 37 -15.07 1.28 -11.36
CA ARG A 37 -16.53 1.24 -11.11
C ARG A 37 -16.90 2.02 -9.86
N VAL A 38 -16.14 1.88 -8.78
CA VAL A 38 -16.37 2.63 -7.53
C VAL A 38 -16.16 4.13 -7.76
N ALA A 39 -15.09 4.52 -8.46
CA ALA A 39 -14.84 5.92 -8.78
C ALA A 39 -15.95 6.54 -9.64
N GLN A 40 -16.48 5.79 -10.62
CA GLN A 40 -17.62 6.20 -11.42
C GLN A 40 -18.89 6.37 -10.57
N HIS A 41 -19.15 5.45 -9.64
CA HIS A 41 -20.30 5.55 -8.75
C HIS A 41 -20.24 6.76 -7.81
N LEU A 42 -19.03 7.24 -7.51
CA LEU A 42 -18.77 8.37 -6.61
C LEU A 42 -18.42 9.68 -7.36
N ASP A 43 -18.56 9.70 -8.69
CA ASP A 43 -18.22 10.85 -9.55
C ASP A 43 -16.77 11.38 -9.38
N LEU A 44 -15.80 10.48 -9.11
CA LEU A 44 -14.40 10.82 -8.80
C LEU A 44 -13.47 10.96 -10.02
N GLY A 45 -14.02 10.94 -11.23
CA GLY A 45 -13.23 10.98 -12.47
C GLY A 45 -12.39 9.70 -12.69
N PRO A 46 -11.39 9.74 -13.59
CA PRO A 46 -10.57 8.56 -13.90
C PRO A 46 -9.66 8.18 -12.73
N VAL A 47 -9.56 6.87 -12.47
CA VAL A 47 -8.60 6.33 -11.51
C VAL A 47 -7.22 6.29 -12.18
N HIS A 48 -6.23 6.88 -11.54
CA HIS A 48 -4.84 6.77 -11.98
C HIS A 48 -4.33 5.36 -11.70
N HIS A 49 -3.60 4.77 -12.66
CA HIS A 49 -2.96 3.47 -12.49
C HIS A 49 -1.44 3.64 -12.55
N VAL A 50 -0.74 3.11 -11.55
CA VAL A 50 0.72 3.20 -11.45
C VAL A 50 1.27 1.86 -11.00
N SER A 51 2.40 1.44 -11.59
CA SER A 51 3.13 0.27 -11.09
C SER A 51 4.23 0.72 -10.13
N PHE A 52 4.30 0.05 -8.98
CA PHE A 52 5.42 0.13 -8.04
C PHE A 52 6.10 -1.25 -7.87
N ALA A 53 6.03 -2.09 -8.90
CA ALA A 53 6.57 -3.45 -8.85
C ALA A 53 8.08 -3.46 -8.56
N LYS A 54 8.83 -2.48 -9.09
CA LYS A 54 10.27 -2.33 -8.84
C LYS A 54 10.58 -1.98 -7.37
N GLU A 55 9.84 -1.03 -6.81
CA GLU A 55 9.98 -0.59 -5.42
C GLU A 55 9.57 -1.70 -4.46
N TYR A 56 8.52 -2.45 -4.79
CA TYR A 56 8.10 -3.62 -4.04
C TYR A 56 9.15 -4.73 -4.10
N TRP A 57 9.65 -5.06 -5.30
CA TRP A 57 10.63 -6.12 -5.47
C TRP A 57 11.89 -5.87 -4.65
N THR A 58 12.50 -4.69 -4.84
CA THR A 58 13.78 -4.36 -4.20
C THR A 58 13.65 -3.97 -2.73
N GLY A 59 12.56 -3.30 -2.35
CA GLY A 59 12.37 -2.78 -0.99
C GLY A 59 11.61 -3.70 -0.04
N VAL A 60 10.92 -4.71 -0.55
CA VAL A 60 10.07 -5.61 0.24
C VAL A 60 10.42 -7.07 -0.03
N PHE A 61 10.38 -7.51 -1.28
CA PHE A 61 10.47 -8.92 -1.62
C PHE A 61 11.89 -9.49 -1.48
N GLU A 62 12.91 -8.83 -2.03
CA GLU A 62 14.31 -9.24 -1.89
C GLU A 62 14.74 -9.33 -0.41
N PRO A 63 14.51 -8.31 0.45
CA PRO A 63 14.80 -8.41 1.89
C PRO A 63 14.00 -9.50 2.60
N TYR A 64 12.76 -9.77 2.16
CA TYR A 64 11.93 -10.84 2.71
C TYR A 64 12.57 -12.21 2.45
N ILE A 65 13.01 -12.49 1.22
CA ILE A 65 13.66 -13.76 0.86
C ILE A 65 15.00 -13.92 1.58
N GLU A 66 15.81 -12.86 1.66
CA GLU A 66 17.08 -12.87 2.41
C GLU A 66 16.85 -13.24 3.89
N ALA A 67 15.87 -12.60 4.52
CA ALA A 67 15.51 -12.90 5.91
C ALA A 67 15.02 -14.34 6.13
N ILE A 68 14.18 -14.86 5.22
CA ILE A 68 13.75 -16.26 5.26
C ILE A 68 14.94 -17.21 5.12
N SER A 69 15.91 -16.88 4.26
CA SER A 69 17.12 -17.70 4.07
C SER A 69 18.00 -17.80 5.33
N GLU A 70 17.89 -16.79 6.21
CA GLU A 70 18.55 -16.76 7.52
C GLU A 70 17.71 -17.41 8.64
N GLY A 71 16.54 -17.97 8.31
CA GLY A 71 15.62 -18.58 9.29
C GLY A 71 14.82 -17.56 10.09
N ARG A 72 14.78 -16.29 9.68
CA ARG A 72 13.92 -15.26 10.28
C ARG A 72 12.52 -15.32 9.65
N MET A 73 11.52 -14.86 10.39
CA MET A 73 10.12 -14.77 9.93
C MET A 73 9.70 -13.29 9.82
N PRO A 74 10.18 -12.56 8.79
CA PRO A 74 9.81 -11.16 8.58
C PRO A 74 8.32 -11.02 8.20
N ASN A 75 7.73 -9.87 8.52
CA ASN A 75 6.43 -9.48 7.99
C ASN A 75 6.60 -8.54 6.78
N PRO A 76 6.35 -9.00 5.54
CA PRO A 76 6.53 -8.17 4.35
C PRO A 76 5.52 -7.02 4.27
N ASP A 77 4.33 -7.15 4.86
CA ASP A 77 3.31 -6.09 4.83
C ASP A 77 3.74 -4.84 5.60
N MET A 78 4.49 -5.01 6.69
CA MET A 78 5.07 -3.87 7.42
C MET A 78 6.01 -3.06 6.50
N LYS A 79 6.81 -3.75 5.69
CA LYS A 79 7.72 -3.11 4.75
C LYS A 79 7.01 -2.55 3.52
N CYS A 80 6.02 -3.25 2.99
CA CYS A 80 5.14 -2.73 1.93
C CYS A 80 4.46 -1.42 2.35
N ASN A 81 3.94 -1.34 3.58
CA ASN A 81 3.37 -0.11 4.10
C ASN A 81 4.40 1.03 4.14
N SER A 82 5.59 0.79 4.69
CA SER A 82 6.61 1.85 4.82
C SER A 82 7.24 2.27 3.49
N ILE A 83 7.52 1.33 2.59
CA ILE A 83 8.29 1.56 1.37
C ILE A 83 7.37 1.92 0.20
N VAL A 84 6.27 1.18 0.03
CA VAL A 84 5.39 1.33 -1.14
C VAL A 84 4.24 2.28 -0.83
N LYS A 85 3.38 1.95 0.15
CA LYS A 85 2.12 2.70 0.36
C LYS A 85 2.37 4.11 0.90
N PHE A 86 3.16 4.25 1.95
CA PHE A 86 3.47 5.55 2.57
C PHE A 86 4.81 6.14 2.10
N GLY A 87 5.57 5.40 1.29
CA GLY A 87 6.75 5.86 0.59
C GLY A 87 6.43 6.21 -0.87
N ALA A 88 6.72 5.30 -1.81
CA ALA A 88 6.64 5.53 -3.24
C ALA A 88 5.27 6.07 -3.73
N MET A 89 4.16 5.50 -3.26
CA MET A 89 2.81 5.95 -3.63
C MET A 89 2.52 7.36 -3.11
N LYS A 90 2.90 7.66 -1.87
CA LYS A 90 2.74 9.00 -1.28
C LYS A 90 3.54 10.04 -2.06
N GLU A 91 4.79 9.72 -2.40
CA GLU A 91 5.65 10.61 -3.17
C GLU A 91 5.09 10.84 -4.58
N TYR A 92 4.63 9.78 -5.25
CA TYR A 92 3.94 9.88 -6.53
C TYR A 92 2.70 10.79 -6.43
N ALA A 93 1.85 10.59 -5.43
CA ALA A 93 0.64 11.40 -5.25
C ALA A 93 0.99 12.89 -5.06
N ARG A 94 2.00 13.20 -4.25
CA ARG A 94 2.49 14.56 -4.05
C ARG A 94 3.04 15.17 -5.35
N GLU A 95 3.95 14.48 -6.02
CA GLU A 95 4.74 15.07 -7.10
C GLU A 95 4.05 15.03 -8.47
N ARG A 96 3.25 13.99 -8.72
CA ARG A 96 2.61 13.77 -10.02
C ARG A 96 1.15 14.19 -10.04
N LEU A 97 0.46 14.06 -8.91
CA LEU A 97 -0.96 14.41 -8.80
C LEU A 97 -1.18 15.74 -8.04
N GLY A 98 -0.14 16.31 -7.43
CA GLY A 98 -0.26 17.54 -6.65
C GLY A 98 -1.08 17.36 -5.37
N ALA A 99 -1.16 16.14 -4.84
CA ALA A 99 -1.98 15.84 -3.68
C ALA A 99 -1.32 16.37 -2.39
N GLU A 100 -2.08 17.12 -1.59
CA GLU A 100 -1.66 17.55 -0.24
C GLU A 100 -1.84 16.44 0.79
N TRP A 101 -2.86 15.60 0.60
CA TRP A 101 -3.23 14.53 1.50
C TRP A 101 -3.39 13.22 0.74
N ILE A 102 -3.10 12.11 1.42
CA ILE A 102 -3.39 10.76 0.94
C ILE A 102 -4.34 10.07 1.91
N ALA A 103 -5.19 9.22 1.37
CA ALA A 103 -6.08 8.36 2.14
C ALA A 103 -5.92 6.91 1.68
N THR A 104 -6.11 5.98 2.62
CA THR A 104 -6.07 4.53 2.34
C THR A 104 -7.19 3.86 3.12
N GLY A 105 -7.57 2.65 2.71
CA GLY A 105 -8.58 1.84 3.42
C GLY A 105 -8.09 1.19 4.71
N HIS A 106 -6.93 1.58 5.27
CA HIS A 106 -6.47 1.02 6.55
C HIS A 106 -7.44 1.40 7.66
N TYR A 107 -7.86 0.41 8.45
CA TYR A 107 -8.64 0.63 9.66
C TYR A 107 -7.71 1.13 10.78
N ALA A 108 -7.33 2.40 10.68
CA ALA A 108 -6.45 3.09 11.59
C ALA A 108 -6.88 4.55 11.73
N ARG A 109 -6.45 5.19 12.81
CA ARG A 109 -6.68 6.62 13.04
C ARG A 109 -5.36 7.32 13.24
N LEU A 110 -5.21 8.50 12.63
CA LEU A 110 -4.10 9.38 12.93
C LEU A 110 -4.32 9.95 14.33
N TRP A 111 -3.33 9.78 15.20
CA TRP A 111 -3.36 10.33 16.53
C TRP A 111 -2.76 11.73 16.51
N ASN A 112 -3.53 12.75 16.90
CA ASN A 112 -2.97 14.05 17.21
C ASN A 112 -2.85 14.23 18.73
N ARG A 113 -1.86 15.03 19.15
CA ARG A 113 -1.61 15.31 20.58
C ARG A 113 -2.80 15.95 21.31
N ALA A 114 -3.76 16.50 20.55
CA ALA A 114 -5.02 17.03 21.09
C ALA A 114 -6.01 15.93 21.51
N ASP A 115 -5.86 14.71 21.00
CA ASP A 115 -6.75 13.56 21.27
C ASP A 115 -6.25 12.70 22.45
N GLU A 116 -5.24 13.19 23.17
CA GLU A 116 -4.43 12.41 24.11
C GLU A 116 -5.20 11.97 25.38
N GLU A 117 -6.21 12.74 25.78
CA GLU A 117 -7.12 12.37 26.88
C GLU A 117 -8.14 11.30 26.48
N GLU A 118 -8.64 11.31 25.26
CA GLU A 118 -9.77 10.47 24.82
C GLU A 118 -9.36 9.01 24.62
N TYR A 119 -8.09 8.75 24.29
CA TYR A 119 -7.62 7.42 23.90
C TYR A 119 -6.50 6.86 24.79
N ARG A 120 -6.28 7.44 25.96
CA ARG A 120 -5.23 7.04 26.92
C ARG A 120 -5.20 5.53 27.19
N ASP A 121 -6.38 4.91 27.24
CA ASP A 121 -6.54 3.50 27.62
C ASP A 121 -6.35 2.52 26.43
N LEU A 122 -6.19 3.01 25.21
CA LEU A 122 -5.88 2.21 24.01
C LEU A 122 -4.38 2.15 23.70
N ARG A 123 -3.53 2.76 24.53
CA ARG A 123 -2.08 2.76 24.32
C ARG A 123 -1.53 1.35 24.50
N ILE A 124 -0.78 0.86 23.53
CA ILE A 124 0.07 -0.31 23.74
C ILE A 124 1.14 0.12 24.78
N PRO A 125 1.23 -0.55 25.93
CA PRO A 125 2.24 -0.24 26.94
C PRO A 125 3.64 -0.20 26.33
N GLU A 126 4.46 0.78 26.73
CA GLU A 126 5.82 0.96 26.17
C GLU A 126 6.69 -0.30 26.31
N HIS A 127 6.47 -1.12 27.34
CA HIS A 127 7.17 -2.39 27.52
C HIS A 127 6.83 -3.46 26.46
N LEU A 128 5.74 -3.29 25.70
CA LEU A 128 5.37 -4.15 24.57
C LEU A 128 5.82 -3.57 23.22
N LEU A 129 6.38 -2.36 23.19
CA LEU A 129 6.87 -1.70 21.97
C LEU A 129 8.39 -1.88 21.77
N ALA A 130 9.06 -2.56 22.69
CA ALA A 130 10.49 -2.81 22.65
C ALA A 130 10.79 -4.22 22.10
N GLU A 131 10.63 -4.41 20.79
CA GLU A 131 11.26 -5.49 20.01
C GLU A 131 11.69 -4.98 18.63
#